data_AF-G3IVG0-F1
#
_entry.id   AF-G3IVG0-F1
#
_cell.length_a   1.000
_cell.length_b   1.000
_cell.length_c   1.000
_cell.angle_alpha   90.00
_cell.angle_beta   90.00
_cell.angle_gamma   90.00
#
_symmetry.space_group_name_H-M   'P 1'
#
loop_
_entity.id
_entity.type
_entity.pdbx_description
1 polymer ?
#
loop_
_entity_poly.entity_id
_entity_poly.type
_entity_poly.pdbx_seq_one_letter_code
_entity_poly.pdbx_strand_id
1 'polypeptide(L)'
;MKEPIKINRNDDWSAFPLWVSGLAGVLGIVISSGFALIGLVMAAVLSVVTAGLYFWNRNRYRMSLQAIEQGLIEGLQQKNEETIKALQDAHHEAVLQAGAHQVEAERKHLKTLITDLAHRFDALPKRLGGQEETKPAETMSLSVEAQITGLAQRFDALLNHLDQQPSGDEQQEHGINGLDSLCQKVLPIWSSQVQMARVHTEDSIADLAQRFDALSKRLDAAVMASQNTVGGDNGSTGGIVELLRDSQLELGSITQALGASLEEKEKLLHAIEGLSGFTEQLGKMASEVSSIAAQTNLLALNAAIQSARAGDAGRGFSVVADEVRKLSRSSGDVGKKITETIDSVSEAIEDTLTISRKFAKQDEQTLNNAEQIIASVLRRFSRAASGLSDSEELLRTENNAINYEISDVFVALQFQDRVSQILALVCDDLNKLEQHLNALNNEQSDEGTPRSVNVEQWLEELAMTYTMEEQLTAHDGAKAEIKTPQTNITFF
;
A
#
# COMPACT_ATOMS: atom_id res chain seq x y z
N MET A 1 -27.87 -53.62 -22.83
CA MET A 1 -28.88 -54.62 -23.27
C MET A 1 -28.31 -55.33 -24.50
N LYS A 2 -27.96 -56.61 -24.35
CA LYS A 2 -27.44 -57.46 -25.44
C LYS A 2 -28.59 -58.35 -25.89
N GLU A 3 -29.13 -58.12 -27.08
CA GLU A 3 -29.96 -59.10 -27.78
C GLU A 3 -29.12 -59.75 -28.90
N PRO A 4 -28.91 -61.08 -28.88
CA PRO A 4 -28.25 -61.77 -29.98
C PRO A 4 -29.26 -62.09 -31.10
N ILE A 5 -28.89 -61.70 -32.31
CA ILE A 5 -29.57 -62.00 -33.57
C ILE A 5 -29.63 -63.52 -33.76
N LYS A 6 -30.85 -64.08 -33.82
CA LYS A 6 -31.12 -65.49 -34.16
C LYS A 6 -30.84 -65.72 -35.64
N ILE A 7 -29.79 -66.46 -35.95
CA ILE A 7 -29.56 -67.03 -37.28
C ILE A 7 -30.34 -68.35 -37.36
N ASN A 8 -31.37 -68.38 -38.19
CA ASN A 8 -32.22 -69.54 -38.45
C ASN A 8 -31.47 -70.53 -39.36
N ARG A 9 -30.93 -71.61 -38.78
CA ARG A 9 -30.47 -72.81 -39.51
C ARG A 9 -31.64 -73.80 -39.59
N ASN A 10 -32.37 -73.78 -40.70
CA ASN A 10 -33.21 -74.91 -41.11
C ASN A 10 -32.48 -75.68 -42.21
N ASP A 11 -31.53 -76.51 -41.78
CA ASP A 11 -30.94 -77.59 -42.57
C ASP A 11 -31.76 -78.86 -42.30
N ASP A 12 -32.88 -79.02 -42.99
CA ASP A 12 -33.70 -80.24 -42.97
C ASP A 12 -33.10 -81.27 -43.95
N TRP A 13 -31.96 -81.86 -43.56
CA TRP A 13 -31.33 -82.99 -44.26
C TRP A 13 -31.74 -84.30 -43.60
N SER A 14 -33.03 -84.65 -43.71
CA SER A 14 -33.53 -85.98 -43.34
C SER A 14 -34.58 -86.47 -44.34
N ALA A 15 -34.15 -86.73 -45.57
CA ALA A 15 -34.93 -87.49 -46.55
C ALA A 15 -34.00 -88.15 -47.58
N PHE A 16 -33.10 -89.02 -47.11
CA PHE A 16 -32.47 -90.05 -47.94
C PHE A 16 -33.45 -91.24 -48.03
N PRO A 17 -33.99 -91.62 -49.20
CA PRO A 17 -34.72 -92.86 -49.31
C PRO A 17 -33.74 -94.03 -49.42
N LEU A 18 -33.80 -94.89 -48.40
CA LEU A 18 -33.59 -96.33 -48.47
C LEU A 18 -33.80 -96.89 -49.88
N TRP A 19 -32.75 -97.42 -50.54
CA TRP A 19 -32.86 -98.49 -51.55
C TRP A 19 -31.45 -99.04 -51.90
N VAL A 20 -30.82 -99.77 -50.97
CA VAL A 20 -29.61 -100.60 -51.24
C VAL A 20 -29.70 -102.01 -50.62
N SER A 21 -30.86 -102.46 -50.16
CA SER A 21 -31.02 -103.82 -49.59
C SER A 21 -32.11 -104.62 -50.31
N GLY A 22 -31.90 -104.91 -51.60
CA GLY A 22 -32.85 -105.67 -52.41
C GLY A 22 -32.31 -106.32 -53.69
N LEU A 23 -30.99 -106.38 -53.92
CA LEU A 23 -30.40 -106.95 -55.15
C LEU A 23 -29.14 -107.80 -54.88
N ALA A 24 -29.19 -108.62 -53.83
CA ALA A 24 -28.21 -109.69 -53.57
C ALA A 24 -28.83 -111.11 -53.68
N GLY A 25 -30.03 -111.24 -54.23
CA GLY A 25 -30.80 -112.51 -54.24
C GLY A 25 -31.11 -113.14 -55.60
N VAL A 26 -30.67 -112.57 -56.74
CA VAL A 26 -31.04 -113.08 -58.09
C VAL A 26 -29.81 -113.26 -59.00
N LEU A 27 -28.62 -113.43 -58.44
CA LEU A 27 -27.40 -113.78 -59.19
C LEU A 27 -26.93 -115.23 -58.96
N GLY A 28 -27.87 -116.11 -58.62
CA GLY A 28 -27.70 -117.56 -58.67
C GLY A 28 -28.88 -118.15 -59.43
N ILE A 29 -28.61 -118.85 -60.54
CA ILE A 29 -29.56 -119.48 -61.48
C ILE A 29 -30.03 -118.53 -62.59
N VAL A 30 -29.23 -118.35 -63.65
CA VAL A 30 -29.55 -118.74 -65.04
C VAL A 30 -28.21 -118.73 -65.81
N ILE A 31 -27.59 -119.90 -65.88
CA ILE A 31 -26.70 -120.27 -66.97
C ILE A 31 -27.63 -120.59 -68.15
N SER A 32 -27.65 -119.75 -69.18
CA SER A 32 -27.90 -120.11 -70.59
C SER A 32 -28.34 -118.87 -71.39
N SER A 33 -27.67 -118.63 -72.53
CA SER A 33 -28.03 -117.74 -73.66
C SER A 33 -27.78 -116.21 -73.56
N GLY A 34 -26.63 -115.77 -74.09
CA GLY A 34 -26.59 -114.77 -75.18
C GLY A 34 -26.49 -113.25 -74.93
N PHE A 35 -26.52 -112.72 -73.70
CA PHE A 35 -26.69 -111.24 -73.49
C PHE A 35 -25.71 -110.57 -72.49
N ALA A 36 -24.44 -110.98 -72.42
CA ALA A 36 -23.46 -110.38 -71.49
C ALA A 36 -22.91 -109.00 -71.93
N LEU A 37 -22.96 -108.64 -73.21
CA LEU A 37 -22.28 -107.45 -73.72
C LEU A 37 -23.05 -106.13 -73.51
N ILE A 38 -24.38 -106.17 -73.42
CA ILE A 38 -25.24 -104.98 -73.38
C ILE A 38 -25.27 -104.34 -71.98
N GLY A 39 -25.22 -105.14 -70.92
CA GLY A 39 -25.22 -104.65 -69.54
C GLY A 39 -23.95 -103.84 -69.18
N LEU A 40 -22.81 -104.22 -69.76
CA LEU A 40 -21.51 -103.58 -69.48
C LEU A 40 -21.41 -102.20 -70.15
N VAL A 41 -21.97 -102.04 -71.36
CA VAL A 41 -22.00 -100.76 -72.08
C VAL A 41 -22.93 -99.75 -71.41
N MET A 42 -24.10 -100.17 -70.93
CA MET A 42 -25.04 -99.30 -70.20
C MET A 42 -24.45 -98.77 -68.88
N ALA A 43 -23.74 -99.61 -68.13
CA ALA A 43 -23.08 -99.19 -66.88
C ALA A 43 -21.96 -98.16 -67.13
N ALA A 44 -21.19 -98.33 -68.21
CA ALA A 44 -20.14 -97.39 -68.59
C ALA A 44 -20.71 -96.01 -69.01
N VAL A 45 -21.79 -95.99 -69.79
CA VAL A 45 -22.47 -94.75 -70.20
C VAL A 45 -23.05 -94.00 -68.99
N LEU A 46 -23.66 -94.71 -68.04
CA LEU A 46 -24.22 -94.09 -66.83
C LEU A 46 -23.13 -93.49 -65.93
N SER A 47 -21.96 -94.14 -65.82
CA SER A 47 -20.80 -93.63 -65.08
C SER A 47 -20.23 -92.34 -65.71
N VAL A 48 -20.12 -92.29 -67.03
CA VAL A 48 -19.61 -91.09 -67.74
C VAL A 48 -20.60 -89.92 -67.65
N VAL A 49 -21.90 -90.18 -67.75
CA VAL A 49 -22.93 -89.12 -67.64
C VAL A 49 -23.01 -88.58 -66.21
N THR A 50 -22.94 -89.44 -65.19
CA THR A 50 -22.94 -89.00 -63.79
C THR A 50 -21.66 -88.24 -63.42
N ALA A 51 -20.49 -88.69 -63.90
CA ALA A 51 -19.23 -87.96 -63.72
C ALA A 51 -19.24 -86.60 -64.44
N GLY A 52 -19.80 -86.53 -65.66
CA GLY A 52 -19.98 -85.30 -66.41
C GLY A 52 -20.91 -84.31 -65.72
N LEU A 53 -22.06 -84.78 -65.22
CA LEU A 53 -22.99 -83.94 -64.44
C LEU A 53 -22.34 -83.45 -63.14
N TYR A 54 -21.61 -84.31 -62.42
CA TYR A 54 -20.95 -83.93 -61.18
C TYR A 54 -19.86 -82.89 -61.40
N PHE A 55 -19.04 -83.06 -62.46
CA PHE A 55 -18.00 -82.10 -62.82
C PHE A 55 -18.58 -80.76 -63.29
N TRP A 56 -19.61 -80.79 -64.13
CA TRP A 56 -20.30 -79.59 -64.60
C TRP A 56 -20.95 -78.82 -63.45
N ASN A 57 -21.63 -79.53 -62.54
CA ASN A 57 -22.27 -78.90 -61.38
C ASN A 57 -21.21 -78.31 -60.43
N ARG A 58 -20.14 -79.06 -60.13
CA ARG A 58 -19.03 -78.59 -59.27
C ARG A 58 -18.32 -77.36 -59.85
N ASN A 59 -18.10 -77.30 -61.16
CA ASN A 59 -17.43 -76.16 -61.79
C ASN A 59 -18.34 -74.92 -61.83
N ARG A 60 -19.65 -75.10 -62.05
CA ARG A 60 -20.64 -74.02 -62.02
C ARG A 60 -20.75 -73.41 -60.62
N TYR A 61 -20.78 -74.23 -59.57
CA TYR A 61 -20.78 -73.74 -58.18
C TYR A 61 -19.51 -72.96 -57.84
N ARG A 62 -18.33 -73.39 -58.33
CA ARG A 62 -17.07 -72.67 -58.11
C ARG A 62 -17.05 -71.28 -58.75
N MET A 63 -17.47 -71.17 -60.02
CA MET A 63 -17.52 -69.88 -60.70
C MET A 63 -18.55 -68.93 -60.06
N SER A 64 -19.71 -69.44 -59.64
CA SER A 64 -20.69 -68.62 -58.92
C SER A 64 -20.18 -68.18 -57.55
N LEU A 65 -19.42 -69.01 -56.83
CA LEU A 65 -18.86 -68.64 -55.52
C LEU A 65 -17.80 -67.54 -55.66
N GLN A 66 -16.90 -67.65 -56.64
CA GLN A 66 -15.88 -66.62 -56.89
C GLN A 66 -16.50 -65.28 -57.32
N ALA A 67 -17.55 -65.30 -58.15
CA ALA A 67 -18.25 -64.07 -58.55
C ALA A 67 -18.97 -63.40 -57.36
N ILE A 68 -19.54 -64.19 -56.45
CA ILE A 68 -20.17 -63.67 -55.22
C ILE A 68 -19.11 -63.13 -54.26
N GLU A 69 -17.97 -63.82 -54.07
CA GLU A 69 -16.86 -63.33 -53.22
C GLU A 69 -16.26 -62.03 -53.76
N GLN A 70 -16.00 -61.92 -55.07
CA GLN A 70 -15.51 -60.67 -55.67
C GLN A 70 -16.52 -59.54 -55.52
N GLY A 71 -17.80 -59.78 -55.81
CA GLY A 71 -18.85 -58.76 -55.65
C GLY A 71 -19.04 -58.32 -54.19
N LEU A 72 -18.83 -59.23 -53.23
CA LEU A 72 -18.88 -58.91 -51.80
C LEU A 72 -17.67 -58.05 -51.37
N ILE A 73 -16.47 -58.37 -51.88
CA ILE A 73 -15.24 -57.61 -51.57
C ILE A 73 -15.32 -56.20 -52.17
N GLU A 74 -15.71 -56.07 -53.44
CA GLU A 74 -15.87 -54.78 -54.11
C GLU A 74 -16.95 -53.93 -53.43
N GLY A 75 -18.11 -54.54 -53.10
CA GLY A 75 -19.18 -53.85 -52.37
C GLY A 75 -18.78 -53.43 -50.96
N LEU A 76 -17.94 -54.21 -50.26
CA LEU A 76 -17.40 -53.82 -48.95
C LEU A 76 -16.33 -52.74 -49.06
N GLN A 77 -15.48 -52.75 -50.09
CA GLN A 77 -14.48 -51.71 -50.31
C GLN A 77 -15.14 -50.37 -50.65
N GLN A 78 -16.09 -50.36 -51.57
CA GLN A 78 -16.83 -49.14 -51.93
C GLN A 78 -17.57 -48.56 -50.71
N LYS A 79 -18.25 -49.42 -49.94
CA LYS A 79 -18.93 -48.97 -48.73
C LYS A 79 -17.96 -48.44 -47.67
N ASN A 80 -16.77 -49.03 -47.56
CA ASN A 80 -15.74 -48.55 -46.63
C ASN A 80 -15.18 -47.18 -47.05
N GLU A 81 -14.90 -46.96 -48.34
CA GLU A 81 -14.49 -45.66 -48.88
C GLU A 81 -15.56 -44.58 -48.66
N GLU A 82 -16.83 -44.90 -48.94
CA GLU A 82 -17.96 -43.99 -48.67
C GLU A 82 -18.08 -43.67 -47.18
N THR A 83 -17.87 -44.64 -46.30
CA THR A 83 -17.93 -44.43 -44.83
C THR A 83 -16.75 -43.59 -44.32
N ILE A 84 -15.54 -43.81 -44.86
CA ILE A 84 -14.35 -43.02 -44.52
C ILE A 84 -14.53 -41.57 -44.96
N LYS A 85 -15.03 -41.34 -46.18
CA LYS A 85 -15.31 -40.00 -46.69
C LYS A 85 -16.37 -39.29 -45.84
N ALA A 86 -17.48 -39.98 -45.53
CA ALA A 86 -18.51 -39.42 -44.65
C ALA A 86 -18.00 -39.11 -43.23
N LEU A 87 -17.10 -39.93 -42.67
CA LEU A 87 -16.47 -39.66 -41.38
C LEU A 87 -15.49 -38.49 -41.45
N GLN A 88 -14.74 -38.33 -42.55
CA GLN A 88 -13.86 -37.18 -42.77
C GLN A 88 -14.67 -35.89 -42.91
N ASP A 89 -15.76 -35.91 -43.68
CA ASP A 89 -16.65 -34.77 -43.89
C ASP A 89 -17.32 -34.38 -42.56
N ALA A 90 -17.86 -35.35 -41.81
CA ALA A 90 -18.45 -35.11 -40.49
C ALA A 90 -17.44 -34.62 -39.44
N HIS A 91 -16.20 -35.11 -39.50
CA HIS A 91 -15.12 -34.61 -38.64
C HIS A 91 -14.74 -33.18 -38.99
N HIS A 92 -14.66 -32.85 -40.29
CA HIS A 92 -14.37 -31.50 -40.76
C HIS A 92 -15.48 -30.52 -40.34
N GLU A 93 -16.75 -30.90 -40.50
CA GLU A 93 -17.91 -30.11 -40.08
C GLU A 93 -17.94 -29.91 -38.55
N ALA A 94 -17.62 -30.94 -37.77
CA ALA A 94 -17.53 -30.84 -36.31
C ALA A 94 -16.38 -29.91 -35.85
N VAL A 95 -15.23 -29.94 -36.53
CA VAL A 95 -14.09 -29.05 -36.24
C VAL A 95 -14.43 -27.60 -36.58
N LEU A 96 -15.12 -27.36 -37.70
CA LEU A 96 -15.59 -26.02 -38.07
C LEU A 96 -16.61 -25.46 -37.05
N GLN A 97 -17.58 -26.27 -36.63
CA GLN A 97 -18.55 -25.87 -35.60
C GLN A 97 -17.88 -25.61 -34.23
N ALA A 98 -16.93 -26.45 -33.81
CA ALA A 98 -16.19 -26.25 -32.58
C ALA A 98 -15.33 -24.97 -32.62
N GLY A 99 -14.70 -24.70 -33.77
CA GLY A 99 -13.92 -23.50 -34.01
C GLY A 99 -14.75 -22.22 -33.99
N ALA A 100 -15.94 -22.22 -34.61
CA ALA A 100 -16.87 -21.09 -34.57
C ALA A 100 -17.37 -20.81 -33.14
N HIS A 101 -17.69 -21.85 -32.38
CA HIS A 101 -18.05 -21.72 -30.97
C HIS A 101 -16.92 -21.14 -30.10
N GLN A 102 -15.66 -21.51 -30.37
CA GLN A 102 -14.50 -20.97 -29.66
C GLN A 102 -14.30 -19.48 -29.97
N VAL A 103 -14.39 -19.09 -31.24
CA VAL A 103 -14.28 -17.69 -31.66
C VAL A 103 -15.35 -16.84 -30.97
N GLU A 104 -16.60 -17.30 -30.95
CA GLU A 104 -17.70 -16.57 -30.30
C GLU A 104 -17.51 -16.46 -28.77
N ALA A 105 -17.00 -17.51 -28.13
CA ALA A 105 -16.68 -17.49 -26.70
C ALA A 105 -15.57 -16.47 -26.38
N GLU A 106 -14.49 -16.44 -27.18
CA GLU A 106 -13.40 -15.47 -27.01
C GLU A 106 -13.85 -14.04 -27.32
N ARG A 107 -14.72 -13.84 -28.31
CA ARG A 107 -15.31 -12.51 -28.61
C ARG A 107 -16.03 -11.94 -27.39
N LYS A 108 -16.92 -12.74 -26.80
CA LYS A 108 -17.66 -12.36 -25.59
C LYS A 108 -16.74 -12.14 -24.40
N HIS A 109 -15.70 -12.98 -24.27
CA HIS A 109 -14.71 -12.86 -23.20
C HIS A 109 -13.95 -11.53 -23.31
N LEU A 110 -13.37 -11.22 -24.48
CA LEU A 110 -12.60 -10.01 -24.72
C LEU A 110 -13.43 -8.73 -24.48
N LYS A 111 -14.69 -8.72 -24.93
CA LYS A 111 -15.62 -7.61 -24.65
C LYS A 111 -15.84 -7.39 -23.15
N THR A 112 -15.95 -8.48 -22.41
CA THR A 112 -16.07 -8.44 -20.94
C THR A 112 -14.79 -7.89 -20.30
N LEU A 113 -13.62 -8.35 -20.77
CA LEU A 113 -12.32 -7.89 -20.27
C LEU A 113 -12.10 -6.39 -20.48
N ILE A 114 -12.39 -5.89 -21.69
CA ILE A 114 -12.26 -4.45 -22.03
C ILE A 114 -13.20 -3.61 -21.17
N THR A 115 -14.45 -4.07 -20.98
CA THR A 115 -15.45 -3.36 -20.15
C THR A 115 -15.01 -3.32 -18.68
N ASP A 116 -14.50 -4.43 -18.13
CA ASP A 116 -14.00 -4.48 -16.75
C ASP A 116 -12.76 -3.59 -16.57
N LEU A 117 -11.86 -3.59 -17.56
CA LEU A 117 -10.68 -2.72 -17.56
C LEU A 117 -11.07 -1.23 -17.56
N ALA A 118 -12.03 -0.83 -18.40
CA ALA A 118 -12.56 0.53 -18.46
C ALA A 118 -13.16 0.97 -17.11
N HIS A 119 -13.99 0.12 -16.50
CA HIS A 119 -14.60 0.41 -15.20
C HIS A 119 -13.57 0.59 -14.08
N ARG A 120 -12.45 -0.12 -14.13
CA ARG A 120 -11.38 -0.04 -13.12
C ARG A 120 -10.62 1.28 -13.21
N PHE A 121 -10.33 1.76 -14.42
CA PHE A 121 -9.68 3.06 -14.63
C PHE A 121 -10.59 4.23 -14.24
N ASP A 122 -11.89 4.17 -14.57
CA ASP A 122 -12.87 5.19 -14.13
C ASP A 122 -13.02 5.23 -12.59
N ALA A 123 -12.86 4.10 -11.91
CA ALA A 123 -12.92 4.01 -10.45
C ALA A 123 -11.60 4.42 -9.76
N LEU A 124 -10.50 4.56 -10.50
CA LEU A 124 -9.15 4.73 -9.99
C LEU A 124 -8.96 6.04 -9.19
N PRO A 125 -9.45 7.22 -9.66
CA PRO A 125 -9.34 8.47 -8.89
C PRO A 125 -10.09 8.41 -7.55
N LYS A 126 -11.25 7.74 -7.51
CA LYS A 126 -12.04 7.58 -6.27
C LYS A 126 -11.35 6.65 -5.26
N ARG A 127 -10.60 5.65 -5.74
CA ARG A 127 -9.88 4.69 -4.90
C ARG A 127 -8.58 5.24 -4.33
N LEU A 128 -7.94 6.18 -5.01
CA LEU A 128 -6.70 6.83 -4.56
C LEU A 128 -6.90 8.05 -3.64
N GLY A 129 -8.15 8.39 -3.30
CA GLY A 129 -8.48 9.47 -2.37
C GLY A 129 -8.79 10.79 -3.09
N GLY A 130 -10.08 11.10 -3.21
CA GLY A 130 -10.52 12.37 -3.75
C GLY A 130 -10.42 13.50 -2.71
N GLN A 131 -9.57 14.49 -2.97
CA GLN A 131 -9.97 15.89 -3.22
C GLN A 131 -8.74 16.75 -3.56
N GLU A 132 -8.83 17.42 -4.73
CA GLU A 132 -8.11 18.64 -5.17
C GLU A 132 -6.63 18.62 -5.59
N GLU A 133 -5.78 17.62 -5.27
CA GLU A 133 -4.34 17.67 -5.63
C GLU A 133 -3.83 16.64 -6.68
N THR A 134 -4.71 15.99 -7.44
CA THR A 134 -4.36 14.87 -8.35
C THR A 134 -4.15 15.25 -9.81
N LYS A 135 -3.72 16.47 -10.15
CA LYS A 135 -3.49 16.86 -11.56
C LYS A 135 -2.57 15.91 -12.36
N PRO A 136 -1.44 15.42 -11.83
CA PRO A 136 -0.60 14.49 -12.60
C PRO A 136 -1.27 13.12 -12.78
N ALA A 137 -1.95 12.58 -11.76
CA ALA A 137 -2.67 11.32 -11.85
C ALA A 137 -3.88 11.38 -12.81
N GLU A 138 -4.58 12.53 -12.87
CA GLU A 138 -5.67 12.77 -13.82
C GLU A 138 -5.16 12.83 -15.27
N THR A 139 -4.07 13.59 -15.51
CA THR A 139 -3.48 13.71 -16.86
C THR A 139 -2.95 12.36 -17.36
N MET A 140 -2.48 11.52 -16.43
CA MET A 140 -1.96 10.19 -16.71
C MET A 140 -3.07 9.13 -16.90
N SER A 141 -4.16 9.16 -16.12
CA SER A 141 -5.33 8.28 -16.30
C SER A 141 -6.00 8.49 -17.66
N LEU A 142 -6.10 9.76 -18.10
CA LEU A 142 -6.72 10.14 -19.37
C LEU A 142 -6.06 9.47 -20.59
N SER A 143 -4.75 9.19 -20.54
CA SER A 143 -4.03 8.52 -21.64
C SER A 143 -4.43 7.05 -21.77
N VAL A 144 -4.52 6.33 -20.65
CA VAL A 144 -4.89 4.90 -20.66
C VAL A 144 -6.38 4.72 -20.91
N GLU A 145 -7.23 5.60 -20.36
CA GLU A 145 -8.66 5.63 -20.66
C GLU A 145 -8.95 5.84 -22.15
N ALA A 146 -8.21 6.74 -22.81
CA ALA A 146 -8.30 6.95 -24.25
C ALA A 146 -7.92 5.69 -25.05
N GLN A 147 -6.87 4.97 -24.61
CA GLN A 147 -6.47 3.71 -25.23
C GLN A 147 -7.50 2.59 -25.02
N ILE A 148 -8.08 2.46 -23.82
CA ILE A 148 -9.15 1.48 -23.55
C ILE A 148 -10.39 1.79 -24.37
N THR A 149 -10.74 3.07 -24.51
CA THR A 149 -11.87 3.50 -25.36
C THR A 149 -11.59 3.19 -26.83
N GLY A 150 -10.38 3.47 -27.30
CA GLY A 150 -9.96 3.13 -28.66
C GLY A 150 -9.95 1.62 -28.92
N LEU A 151 -9.51 0.83 -27.94
CA LEU A 151 -9.53 -0.62 -27.98
C LEU A 151 -10.97 -1.15 -28.11
N ALA A 152 -11.90 -0.63 -27.30
CA ALA A 152 -13.31 -1.00 -27.36
C ALA A 152 -13.93 -0.70 -28.73
N GLN A 153 -13.70 0.50 -29.26
CA GLN A 153 -14.22 0.93 -30.57
C GLN A 153 -13.70 0.06 -31.72
N ARG A 154 -12.39 -0.21 -31.74
CA ARG A 154 -11.75 -1.05 -32.77
C ARG A 154 -12.23 -2.50 -32.68
N PHE A 155 -12.39 -3.00 -31.47
CA PHE A 155 -12.92 -4.34 -31.27
C PHE A 155 -14.37 -4.46 -31.75
N ASP A 156 -15.24 -3.51 -31.43
CA ASP A 156 -16.61 -3.48 -31.95
C ASP A 156 -16.64 -3.34 -33.49
N ALA A 157 -15.72 -2.57 -34.09
CA ALA A 157 -15.60 -2.47 -35.55
C ALA A 157 -15.20 -3.81 -36.20
N LEU A 158 -14.28 -4.54 -35.57
CA LEU A 158 -13.87 -5.87 -36.00
C LEU A 158 -15.01 -6.90 -35.84
N LEU A 159 -15.75 -6.87 -34.74
CA LEU A 159 -16.93 -7.72 -34.55
C LEU A 159 -17.97 -7.50 -35.66
N ASN A 160 -18.25 -6.23 -35.99
CA ASN A 160 -19.17 -5.90 -37.08
C ASN A 160 -18.70 -6.45 -38.44
N HIS A 161 -17.40 -6.44 -38.73
CA HIS A 161 -16.86 -7.03 -39.96
C HIS A 161 -16.98 -8.55 -39.98
N LEU A 162 -16.75 -9.19 -38.85
CA LEU A 162 -16.86 -10.64 -38.73
C LEU A 162 -18.31 -11.11 -38.80
N ASP A 163 -19.26 -10.33 -38.28
CA ASP A 163 -20.71 -10.63 -38.36
C ASP A 163 -21.29 -10.39 -39.76
N GLN A 164 -20.60 -9.61 -40.60
CA GLN A 164 -20.96 -9.36 -42.01
C GLN A 164 -20.42 -10.41 -42.99
N GLN A 165 -19.63 -11.40 -42.53
CA GLN A 165 -19.16 -12.50 -43.37
C GLN A 165 -20.34 -13.43 -43.75
N PRO A 166 -20.43 -13.89 -45.02
CA PRO A 166 -21.46 -14.85 -45.44
C PRO A 166 -21.34 -16.15 -44.64
N SER A 167 -22.48 -16.77 -44.29
CA SER A 167 -22.56 -18.00 -43.48
C SER A 167 -23.13 -19.15 -44.32
N GLY A 168 -22.52 -20.35 -44.28
CA GLY A 168 -23.02 -21.53 -45.01
C GLY A 168 -22.48 -21.66 -46.45
N ASP A 169 -23.26 -22.22 -47.38
CA ASP A 169 -22.84 -22.51 -48.76
C ASP A 169 -22.32 -21.26 -49.55
N GLU A 170 -22.63 -20.05 -49.10
CA GLU A 170 -22.10 -18.78 -49.65
C GLU A 170 -20.64 -18.46 -49.23
N GLN A 171 -20.08 -19.15 -48.22
CA GLN A 171 -18.67 -19.02 -47.82
C GLN A 171 -17.70 -19.52 -48.89
N GLN A 172 -18.11 -20.48 -49.73
CA GLN A 172 -17.26 -21.06 -50.78
C GLN A 172 -16.98 -20.10 -51.94
N GLU A 173 -17.83 -19.09 -52.18
CA GLU A 173 -17.64 -18.11 -53.27
C GLU A 173 -17.19 -16.73 -52.78
N HIS A 174 -17.56 -16.31 -51.55
CA HIS A 174 -17.35 -14.92 -51.09
C HIS A 174 -16.66 -14.79 -49.71
N GLY A 175 -16.42 -15.89 -48.99
CA GLY A 175 -15.76 -15.88 -47.68
C GLY A 175 -14.24 -15.70 -47.75
N ILE A 176 -13.64 -15.14 -46.70
CA ILE A 176 -12.18 -15.04 -46.57
C ILE A 176 -11.64 -16.36 -45.99
N ASN A 177 -10.94 -17.14 -46.81
CA ASN A 177 -10.32 -18.40 -46.42
C ASN A 177 -9.24 -18.17 -45.35
N GLY A 178 -9.30 -18.92 -44.25
CA GLY A 178 -8.33 -18.84 -43.15
C GLY A 178 -8.63 -17.77 -42.10
N LEU A 179 -9.66 -16.92 -42.29
CA LEU A 179 -10.05 -15.91 -41.30
C LEU A 179 -10.51 -16.53 -39.97
N ASP A 180 -11.35 -17.56 -40.01
CA ASP A 180 -11.77 -18.26 -38.79
C ASP A 180 -10.59 -18.92 -38.07
N SER A 181 -9.64 -19.49 -38.83
CA SER A 181 -8.42 -20.07 -38.27
C SER A 181 -7.49 -19.00 -37.67
N LEU A 182 -7.45 -17.79 -38.25
CA LEU A 182 -6.72 -16.66 -37.70
C LEU A 182 -7.36 -16.19 -36.39
N CYS A 183 -8.67 -15.95 -36.40
CA CYS A 183 -9.41 -15.52 -35.21
C CYS A 183 -9.30 -16.54 -34.06
N GLN A 184 -9.32 -17.85 -34.35
CA GLN A 184 -9.12 -18.90 -33.35
C GLN A 184 -7.77 -18.82 -32.63
N LYS A 185 -6.72 -18.32 -33.30
CA LYS A 185 -5.37 -18.21 -32.72
C LYS A 185 -5.09 -16.83 -32.12
N VAL A 186 -5.56 -15.76 -32.76
CA VAL A 186 -5.24 -14.38 -32.39
C VAL A 186 -6.15 -13.86 -31.27
N LEU A 187 -7.45 -14.21 -31.25
CA LEU A 187 -8.35 -13.75 -30.18
C LEU A 187 -7.91 -14.21 -28.78
N PRO A 188 -7.50 -15.48 -28.55
CA PRO A 188 -6.96 -15.90 -27.25
C PRO A 188 -5.70 -15.13 -26.84
N ILE A 189 -4.83 -14.77 -27.79
CA ILE A 189 -3.61 -13.99 -27.52
C ILE A 189 -3.99 -12.59 -27.03
N TRP A 190 -4.85 -11.88 -27.77
CA TRP A 190 -5.34 -10.56 -27.33
C TRP A 190 -6.11 -10.63 -26.01
N SER A 191 -6.90 -11.69 -25.80
CA SER A 191 -7.60 -11.96 -24.54
C SER A 191 -6.64 -12.08 -23.37
N SER A 192 -5.56 -12.85 -23.56
CA SER A 192 -4.47 -12.98 -22.59
C SER A 192 -3.76 -11.65 -22.34
N GLN A 193 -3.47 -10.86 -23.38
CA GLN A 193 -2.83 -9.54 -23.27
C GLN A 193 -3.68 -8.54 -22.49
N VAL A 194 -4.97 -8.41 -22.83
CA VAL A 194 -5.90 -7.52 -22.12
C VAL A 194 -6.10 -8.01 -20.67
N GLN A 195 -6.15 -9.32 -20.46
CA GLN A 195 -6.19 -9.92 -19.13
C GLN A 195 -4.93 -9.57 -18.31
N MET A 196 -3.74 -9.62 -18.90
CA MET A 196 -2.49 -9.21 -18.25
C MET A 196 -2.51 -7.73 -17.87
N ALA A 197 -2.91 -6.85 -18.79
CA ALA A 197 -3.07 -5.42 -18.50
C ALA A 197 -4.03 -5.17 -17.32
N ARG A 198 -5.14 -5.93 -17.27
CA ARG A 198 -6.12 -5.87 -16.19
C ARG A 198 -5.57 -6.32 -14.85
N VAL A 199 -4.90 -7.47 -14.81
CA VAL A 199 -4.30 -8.01 -13.56
C VAL A 199 -3.21 -7.08 -13.04
N HIS A 200 -2.30 -6.62 -13.91
CA HIS A 200 -1.28 -5.65 -13.53
C HIS A 200 -1.88 -4.36 -12.95
N THR A 201 -2.94 -3.84 -13.57
CA THR A 201 -3.66 -2.67 -13.05
C THR A 201 -4.23 -2.95 -11.66
N GLU A 202 -4.87 -4.10 -11.45
CA GLU A 202 -5.48 -4.46 -10.16
C GLU A 202 -4.44 -4.62 -9.05
N ASP A 203 -3.36 -5.34 -9.31
CA ASP A 203 -2.28 -5.58 -8.35
C ASP A 203 -1.56 -4.27 -7.99
N SER A 204 -1.26 -3.43 -8.99
CA SER A 204 -0.60 -2.14 -8.75
C SER A 204 -1.48 -1.13 -8.01
N ILE A 205 -2.79 -1.10 -8.28
CA ILE A 205 -3.72 -0.25 -7.51
C ILE A 205 -3.83 -0.73 -6.06
N ALA A 206 -3.86 -2.04 -5.83
CA ALA A 206 -3.90 -2.60 -4.49
C ALA A 206 -2.62 -2.25 -3.70
N ASP A 207 -1.45 -2.38 -4.33
CA ASP A 207 -0.16 -2.00 -3.75
C ASP A 207 -0.11 -0.49 -3.43
N LEU A 208 -0.52 0.36 -4.38
CA LEU A 208 -0.59 1.81 -4.18
C LEU A 208 -1.51 2.18 -3.00
N ALA A 209 -2.70 1.59 -2.91
CA ALA A 209 -3.63 1.86 -1.81
C ALA A 209 -3.03 1.48 -0.44
N GLN A 210 -2.32 0.35 -0.37
CA GLN A 210 -1.63 -0.06 0.86
C GLN A 210 -0.50 0.91 1.23
N ARG A 211 0.25 1.41 0.24
CA ARG A 211 1.32 2.40 0.46
C ARG A 211 0.78 3.76 0.90
N PHE A 212 -0.31 4.23 0.31
CA PHE A 212 -0.97 5.47 0.75
C PHE A 212 -1.51 5.36 2.18
N ASP A 213 -2.09 4.22 2.57
CA ASP A 213 -2.49 3.97 3.96
C ASP A 213 -1.29 3.98 4.92
N ALA A 214 -0.16 3.37 4.53
CA ALA A 214 1.07 3.42 5.30
C ALA A 214 1.62 4.85 5.45
N LEU A 215 1.65 5.61 4.35
CA LEU A 215 2.05 7.02 4.34
C LEU A 215 1.16 7.88 5.25
N SER A 216 -0.16 7.71 5.18
CA SER A 216 -1.12 8.43 6.04
C SER A 216 -0.85 8.15 7.51
N LYS A 217 -0.69 6.86 7.89
CA LYS A 217 -0.40 6.47 9.27
C LYS A 217 0.93 7.04 9.78
N ARG A 218 1.95 7.10 8.92
CA ARG A 218 3.25 7.71 9.26
C ARG A 218 3.16 9.22 9.41
N LEU A 219 2.40 9.88 8.55
CA LEU A 219 2.15 11.31 8.66
C LEU A 219 1.41 11.64 9.96
N ASP A 220 0.41 10.85 10.32
CA ASP A 220 -0.30 10.99 11.60
C ASP A 220 0.64 10.80 12.80
N ALA A 221 1.51 9.78 12.75
CA ALA A 221 2.53 9.55 13.79
C ALA A 221 3.51 10.73 13.90
N ALA A 222 3.95 11.29 12.78
CA ALA A 222 4.81 12.46 12.75
C ALA A 222 4.11 13.71 13.35
N VAL A 223 2.85 13.94 12.99
CA VAL A 223 2.05 15.04 13.56
C VAL A 223 1.85 14.85 15.07
N MET A 224 1.53 13.63 15.53
CA MET A 224 1.40 13.32 16.95
C MET A 224 2.72 13.51 17.71
N ALA A 225 3.85 13.09 17.14
CA ALA A 225 5.17 13.32 17.71
C ALA A 225 5.43 14.82 17.92
N SER A 226 5.18 15.62 16.87
CA SER A 226 5.33 17.07 16.92
C SER A 226 4.47 17.72 18.01
N GLN A 227 3.23 17.26 18.20
CA GLN A 227 2.33 17.76 19.24
C GLN A 227 2.72 17.30 20.66
N ASN A 228 3.21 16.07 20.81
CA ASN A 228 3.56 15.47 22.10
C ASN A 228 4.85 16.00 22.70
N THR A 229 5.70 16.64 21.91
CA THR A 229 6.90 17.38 22.35
C THR A 229 6.66 18.32 23.54
N VAL A 230 5.40 18.67 23.79
CA VAL A 230 5.01 19.70 24.73
C VAL A 230 4.03 19.23 25.82
N GLY A 231 3.59 17.97 25.79
CA GLY A 231 2.63 17.39 26.73
C GLY A 231 3.32 16.66 27.89
N GLY A 232 3.87 17.39 28.86
CA GLY A 232 4.34 16.77 30.09
C GLY A 232 3.17 16.32 30.98
N ASP A 233 3.00 15.00 31.16
CA ASP A 233 2.36 14.19 32.23
C ASP A 233 1.09 14.67 32.99
N ASN A 234 0.54 15.86 32.74
CA ASN A 234 -0.52 16.46 33.57
C ASN A 234 -1.61 17.22 32.79
N GLY A 235 -1.75 16.97 31.48
CA GLY A 235 -2.88 17.53 30.72
C GLY A 235 -2.89 19.06 30.59
N SER A 236 -1.79 19.75 30.95
CA SER A 236 -1.60 21.15 30.60
C SER A 236 -1.22 21.22 29.13
N THR A 237 -2.16 21.62 28.28
CA THR A 237 -2.00 21.97 26.85
C THR A 237 -1.09 23.19 26.62
N GLY A 238 -0.22 23.48 27.58
CA GLY A 238 0.66 24.63 27.59
C GLY A 238 1.92 24.33 26.81
N GLY A 239 2.02 24.97 25.64
CA GLY A 239 3.21 25.03 24.80
C GLY A 239 4.54 25.26 25.56
N ILE A 240 5.70 25.15 24.89
CA ILE A 240 6.96 25.75 25.36
C ILE A 240 6.76 27.23 25.71
N VAL A 241 5.82 27.89 25.03
CA VAL A 241 5.34 29.24 25.31
C VAL A 241 4.73 29.38 26.71
N GLU A 242 3.92 28.42 27.17
CA GLU A 242 3.31 28.47 28.50
C GLU A 242 4.35 28.17 29.58
N LEU A 243 5.26 27.22 29.33
CA LEU A 243 6.40 26.96 30.21
C LEU A 243 7.29 28.19 30.38
N LEU A 244 7.55 28.92 29.29
CA LEU A 244 8.27 30.21 29.32
C LEU A 244 7.51 31.26 30.13
N ARG A 245 6.20 31.40 29.89
CA ARG A 245 5.35 32.36 30.60
C ARG A 245 5.34 32.11 32.11
N ASP A 246 5.15 30.86 32.53
CA ASP A 246 5.14 30.47 33.94
C ASP A 246 6.51 30.69 34.59
N SER A 247 7.58 30.28 33.91
CA SER A 247 8.95 30.48 34.40
C SER A 247 9.28 31.97 34.56
N GLN A 248 8.79 32.82 33.65
CA GLN A 248 9.00 34.26 33.72
C GLN A 248 8.23 34.91 34.86
N LEU A 249 7.02 34.44 35.17
CA LEU A 249 6.27 34.87 36.36
C LEU A 249 6.97 34.44 37.65
N GLU A 250 7.41 33.18 37.74
CA GLU A 250 8.12 32.63 38.90
C GLU A 250 9.43 33.39 39.16
N LEU A 251 10.28 33.55 38.14
CA LEU A 251 11.53 34.30 38.26
C LEU A 251 11.29 35.79 38.54
N GLY A 252 10.25 36.38 37.95
CA GLY A 252 9.85 37.76 38.24
C GLY A 252 9.55 37.98 39.73
N SER A 253 8.84 37.03 40.37
CA SER A 253 8.54 37.11 41.80
C SER A 253 9.81 37.08 42.68
N ILE A 254 10.83 36.32 42.30
CA ILE A 254 12.13 36.28 42.99
C ILE A 254 12.82 37.64 42.89
N THR A 255 12.88 38.21 41.68
CA THR A 255 13.55 39.51 41.47
C THR A 255 12.86 40.62 42.27
N GLN A 256 11.53 40.58 42.37
CA GLN A 256 10.77 41.53 43.18
C GLN A 256 11.03 41.35 44.69
N ALA A 257 11.07 40.10 45.17
CA ALA A 257 11.35 39.81 46.58
C ALA A 257 12.78 40.25 46.99
N LEU A 258 13.78 39.97 46.15
CA LEU A 258 15.16 40.41 46.38
C LEU A 258 15.29 41.94 46.33
N GLY A 259 14.61 42.58 45.38
CA GLY A 259 14.59 44.05 45.28
C GLY A 259 14.00 44.72 46.52
N ALA A 260 12.89 44.21 47.03
CA ALA A 260 12.26 44.71 48.26
C ALA A 260 13.19 44.55 49.47
N SER A 261 13.86 43.40 49.62
CA SER A 261 14.79 43.18 50.74
C SER A 261 16.00 44.11 50.69
N LEU A 262 16.56 44.35 49.50
CA LEU A 262 17.66 45.30 49.31
C LEU A 262 17.24 46.73 49.69
N GLU A 263 16.03 47.17 49.31
CA GLU A 263 15.52 48.50 49.66
C GLU A 263 15.32 48.67 51.17
N GLU A 264 14.79 47.65 51.85
CA GLU A 264 14.63 47.66 53.32
C GLU A 264 15.98 47.70 54.04
N LYS A 265 16.98 46.95 53.56
CA LYS A 265 18.34 46.93 54.11
C LYS A 265 19.03 48.30 53.95
N GLU A 266 18.86 48.96 52.82
CA GLU A 266 19.44 50.30 52.58
C GLU A 266 18.87 51.35 53.56
N LYS A 267 17.55 51.34 53.78
CA LYS A 267 16.89 52.20 54.77
C LYS A 267 17.44 51.97 56.18
N LEU A 268 17.70 50.71 56.53
CA LEU A 268 18.20 50.32 57.84
C LEU A 268 19.67 50.75 58.03
N LEU A 269 20.52 50.58 57.02
CA LEU A 269 21.91 51.06 57.05
C LEU A 269 21.99 52.57 57.24
N HIS A 270 21.19 53.33 56.50
CA HIS A 270 21.13 54.79 56.64
C HIS A 270 20.68 55.23 58.05
N ALA A 271 19.72 54.53 58.65
CA ALA A 271 19.26 54.82 60.01
C ALA A 271 20.36 54.56 61.06
N ILE A 272 21.11 53.46 60.93
CA ILE A 272 22.20 53.12 61.87
C ILE A 272 23.37 54.09 61.74
N GLU A 273 23.82 54.40 60.53
CA GLU A 273 24.98 55.28 60.31
C GLU A 273 24.76 56.68 60.89
N GLY A 274 23.57 57.24 60.70
CA GLY A 274 23.20 58.53 61.29
C GLY A 274 23.20 58.48 62.81
N LEU A 275 22.60 57.44 63.39
CA LEU A 275 22.37 57.37 64.83
C LEU A 275 23.66 57.12 65.62
N SER A 276 24.54 56.23 65.15
CA SER A 276 25.79 55.91 65.86
C SER A 276 26.74 57.12 66.00
N GLY A 277 26.89 57.92 64.95
CA GLY A 277 27.79 59.08 64.96
C GLY A 277 27.32 60.18 65.91
N PHE A 278 26.01 60.49 65.92
CA PHE A 278 25.45 61.51 66.81
C PHE A 278 25.49 61.08 68.28
N THR A 279 25.27 59.80 68.57
CA THR A 279 25.22 59.28 69.94
C THR A 279 26.58 59.34 70.63
N GLU A 280 27.67 58.99 69.94
CA GLU A 280 29.03 59.09 70.48
C GLU A 280 29.43 60.55 70.77
N GLN A 281 29.10 61.46 69.85
CA GLN A 281 29.40 62.89 69.99
C GLN A 281 28.63 63.51 71.15
N LEU A 282 27.32 63.22 71.26
CA LEU A 282 26.49 63.70 72.36
C LEU A 282 26.96 63.16 73.71
N GLY A 283 27.41 61.90 73.77
CA GLY A 283 28.00 61.31 74.99
C GLY A 283 29.21 62.06 75.50
N LYS A 284 30.14 62.40 74.60
CA LYS A 284 31.33 63.20 74.96
C LYS A 284 30.92 64.59 75.46
N MET A 285 30.02 65.27 74.76
CA MET A 285 29.53 66.59 75.16
C MET A 285 28.80 66.57 76.51
N ALA A 286 27.96 65.56 76.76
CA ALA A 286 27.25 65.41 78.04
C ALA A 286 28.23 65.22 79.21
N SER A 287 29.26 64.39 79.01
CA SER A 287 30.31 64.16 80.01
C SER A 287 31.12 65.43 80.28
N GLU A 288 31.50 66.17 79.24
CA GLU A 288 32.21 67.45 79.38
C GLU A 288 31.36 68.49 80.13
N VAL A 289 30.08 68.65 79.78
CA VAL A 289 29.14 69.55 80.48
C VAL A 289 29.02 69.18 81.96
N SER A 290 28.89 67.89 82.27
CA SER A 290 28.81 67.40 83.65
C SER A 290 30.10 67.68 84.44
N SER A 291 31.27 67.51 83.81
CA SER A 291 32.57 67.82 84.40
C SER A 291 32.74 69.33 84.67
N ILE A 292 32.39 70.18 83.69
CA ILE A 292 32.42 71.64 83.84
C ILE A 292 31.46 72.07 84.96
N ALA A 293 30.24 71.53 84.99
CA ALA A 293 29.27 71.80 86.05
C ALA A 293 29.81 71.43 87.44
N ALA A 294 30.47 70.28 87.58
CA ALA A 294 31.07 69.84 88.84
C ALA A 294 32.22 70.75 89.29
N GLN A 295 33.13 71.10 88.37
CA GLN A 295 34.24 72.02 88.65
C GLN A 295 33.73 73.42 89.02
N THR A 296 32.74 73.94 88.29
CA THR A 296 32.15 75.27 88.55
C THR A 296 31.42 75.30 89.89
N ASN A 297 30.74 74.20 90.25
CA ASN A 297 30.12 74.06 91.57
C ASN A 297 31.16 74.04 92.70
N LEU A 298 32.32 73.40 92.51
CA LEU A 298 33.43 73.44 93.48
C LEU A 298 34.08 74.82 93.59
N LEU A 299 34.29 75.51 92.47
CA LEU A 299 34.77 76.90 92.44
C LEU A 299 33.81 77.84 93.17
N ALA A 300 32.51 77.73 92.87
CA ALA A 300 31.46 78.52 93.52
C ALA A 300 31.37 78.24 95.02
N LEU A 301 31.55 76.97 95.44
CA LEU A 301 31.62 76.61 96.85
C LEU A 301 32.83 77.26 97.54
N ASN A 302 34.01 77.19 96.92
CA ASN A 302 35.21 77.84 97.45
C ASN A 302 35.04 79.36 97.55
N ALA A 303 34.41 79.99 96.54
CA ALA A 303 34.11 81.42 96.55
C ALA A 303 33.10 81.81 97.64
N ALA A 304 32.07 80.99 97.87
CA ALA A 304 31.09 81.19 98.95
C ALA A 304 31.77 81.10 100.34
N ILE A 305 32.67 80.12 100.53
CA ILE A 305 33.45 79.97 101.76
C ILE A 305 34.33 81.21 102.01
N GLN A 306 35.05 81.69 101.00
CA GLN A 306 35.90 82.89 101.15
C GLN A 306 35.08 84.16 101.35
N SER A 307 33.92 84.28 100.69
CA SER A 307 32.98 85.40 100.87
C SER A 307 32.44 85.45 102.30
N ALA A 308 32.09 84.30 102.88
CA ALA A 308 31.70 84.19 104.29
C ALA A 308 32.85 84.55 105.23
N ARG A 309 34.09 84.17 104.89
CA ARG A 309 35.30 84.47 105.68
C ARG A 309 35.68 85.95 105.69
N ALA A 310 35.33 86.69 104.63
CA ALA A 310 35.55 88.13 104.50
C ALA A 310 34.50 89.01 105.23
N GLY A 311 33.48 88.40 105.85
CA GLY A 311 32.46 89.12 106.62
C GLY A 311 31.63 90.10 105.77
N ASP A 312 31.43 91.32 106.26
CA ASP A 312 30.58 92.32 105.59
C ASP A 312 31.11 92.74 104.21
N ALA A 313 32.43 92.75 104.01
CA ALA A 313 33.06 93.07 102.72
C ALA A 313 32.79 92.00 101.64
N GLY A 314 32.41 90.78 102.04
CA GLY A 314 32.15 89.64 101.15
C GLY A 314 30.68 89.44 100.76
N ARG A 315 29.72 90.21 101.31
CA ARG A 315 28.28 89.97 101.09
C ARG A 315 27.86 89.97 99.61
N GLY A 316 28.39 90.89 98.80
CA GLY A 316 28.08 90.96 97.36
C GLY A 316 28.62 89.73 96.59
N PHE A 317 29.82 89.27 96.94
CA PHE A 317 30.43 88.08 96.35
C PHE A 317 29.72 86.78 96.78
N SER A 318 29.17 86.74 98.01
CA SER A 318 28.38 85.59 98.48
C SER A 318 27.14 85.35 97.62
N VAL A 319 26.41 86.41 97.25
CA VAL A 319 25.21 86.31 96.41
C VAL A 319 25.56 85.79 95.01
N VAL A 320 26.65 86.29 94.41
CA VAL A 320 27.13 85.82 93.11
C VAL A 320 27.59 84.36 93.19
N ALA A 321 28.33 83.99 94.25
CA ALA A 321 28.79 82.61 94.43
C ALA A 321 27.63 81.62 94.58
N ASP A 322 26.57 81.97 95.32
CA ASP A 322 25.38 81.15 95.44
C ASP A 322 24.62 81.00 94.10
N GLU A 323 24.51 82.08 93.31
CA GLU A 323 23.86 82.03 92.00
C GLU A 323 24.67 81.17 91.00
N VAL A 324 26.01 81.31 90.97
CA VAL A 324 26.89 80.45 90.15
C VAL A 324 26.79 78.99 90.58
N ARG A 325 26.68 78.73 91.89
CA ARG A 325 26.50 77.36 92.41
C ARG A 325 25.17 76.76 91.95
N LYS A 326 24.10 77.55 91.97
CA LYS A 326 22.77 77.15 91.49
C LYS A 326 22.78 76.88 89.98
N LEU A 327 23.41 77.75 89.19
CA LEU A 327 23.56 77.59 87.74
C LEU A 327 24.37 76.32 87.41
N SER A 328 25.45 76.08 88.15
CA SER A 328 26.29 74.88 87.98
C SER A 328 25.53 73.59 88.25
N ARG A 329 24.72 73.55 89.30
CA ARG A 329 23.83 72.39 89.57
C ARG A 329 22.81 72.19 88.46
N SER A 330 22.17 73.27 88.01
CA SER A 330 21.24 73.22 86.88
C SER A 330 21.91 72.71 85.59
N SER A 331 23.15 73.12 85.30
CA SER A 331 23.91 72.59 84.16
C SER A 331 24.25 71.10 84.32
N GLY A 332 24.53 70.65 85.54
CA GLY A 332 24.72 69.24 85.84
C GLY A 332 23.44 68.42 85.62
N ASP A 333 22.28 68.97 86.00
CA ASP A 333 20.98 68.33 85.77
C ASP A 333 20.60 68.29 84.28
N VAL A 334 20.94 69.32 83.51
CA VAL A 334 20.80 69.31 82.03
C VAL A 334 21.73 68.27 81.42
N GLY A 335 22.98 68.17 81.88
CA GLY A 335 23.93 67.14 81.45
C GLY A 335 23.39 65.73 81.66
N LYS A 336 22.78 65.47 82.83
CA LYS A 336 22.09 64.19 83.12
C LYS A 336 20.96 63.90 82.15
N LYS A 337 20.10 64.87 81.83
CA LYS A 337 19.02 64.69 80.85
C LYS A 337 19.55 64.36 79.45
N ILE A 338 20.68 64.93 79.06
CA ILE A 338 21.34 64.58 77.79
C ILE A 338 21.79 63.11 77.85
N THR A 339 22.39 62.66 78.96
CA THR A 339 22.75 61.25 79.16
C THR A 339 21.53 60.32 79.07
N GLU A 340 20.41 60.66 79.72
CA GLU A 340 19.16 59.87 79.62
C GLU A 340 18.64 59.79 78.16
N THR A 341 18.80 60.86 77.38
CA THR A 341 18.41 60.89 75.97
C THR A 341 19.33 60.01 75.12
N ILE A 342 20.64 60.01 75.41
CA ILE A 342 21.63 59.13 74.76
C ILE A 342 21.36 57.66 75.05
N ASP A 343 20.97 57.33 76.29
CA ASP A 343 20.61 55.97 76.67
C ASP A 343 19.38 55.50 75.87
N SER A 344 18.37 56.37 75.73
CA SER A 344 17.18 56.09 74.90
C SER A 344 17.51 55.88 73.42
N VAL A 345 18.47 56.65 72.89
CA VAL A 345 18.95 56.48 71.51
C VAL A 345 19.75 55.18 71.35
N SER A 346 20.55 54.82 72.36
CA SER A 346 21.31 53.57 72.37
C SER A 346 20.39 52.35 72.38
N GLU A 347 19.28 52.42 73.13
CA GLU A 347 18.22 51.41 73.10
C GLU A 347 17.59 51.28 71.70
N ALA A 348 17.30 52.41 71.04
CA ALA A 348 16.78 52.40 69.66
C ALA A 348 17.78 51.80 68.63
N ILE A 349 19.10 51.98 68.84
CA ILE A 349 20.14 51.31 68.03
C ILE A 349 20.08 49.79 68.25
N GLU A 350 19.92 49.33 69.50
CA GLU A 350 19.85 47.91 69.84
C GLU A 350 18.59 47.23 69.26
N ASP A 351 17.46 47.92 69.28
CA ASP A 351 16.24 47.50 68.60
C ASP A 351 16.45 47.38 67.08
N THR A 352 17.12 48.37 66.48
CA THR A 352 17.42 48.37 65.04
C THR A 352 18.36 47.22 64.65
N LEU A 353 19.35 46.90 65.50
CA LEU A 353 20.22 45.73 65.32
C LEU A 353 19.44 44.41 65.43
N THR A 354 18.44 44.35 66.28
CA THR A 354 17.55 43.18 66.41
C THR A 354 16.69 43.00 65.15
N ILE A 355 16.15 44.10 64.60
CA ILE A 355 15.44 44.10 63.31
C ILE A 355 16.37 43.65 62.18
N SER A 356 17.62 44.14 62.14
CA SER A 356 18.63 43.73 61.16
C SER A 356 18.91 42.22 61.18
N ARG A 357 19.02 41.62 62.39
CA ARG A 357 19.16 40.16 62.53
C ARG A 357 17.93 39.40 62.02
N LYS A 358 16.73 39.95 62.20
CA LYS A 358 15.50 39.36 61.66
C LYS A 358 15.50 39.39 60.13
N PHE A 359 15.93 40.50 59.51
CA PHE A 359 16.06 40.60 58.06
C PHE A 359 17.10 39.63 57.51
N ALA A 360 18.25 39.46 58.16
CA ALA A 360 19.24 38.47 57.73
C ALA A 360 18.66 37.04 57.67
N LYS A 361 17.75 36.70 58.60
CA LYS A 361 17.03 35.41 58.57
C LYS A 361 15.99 35.34 57.46
N GLN A 362 15.27 36.43 57.18
CA GLN A 362 14.34 36.50 56.05
C GLN A 362 15.06 36.44 54.69
N ASP A 363 16.25 37.04 54.59
CA ASP A 363 17.11 36.93 53.41
C ASP A 363 17.52 35.49 53.16
N GLU A 364 17.98 34.78 54.18
CA GLU A 364 18.33 33.36 54.09
C GLU A 364 17.13 32.53 53.60
N GLN A 365 15.93 32.80 54.10
CA GLN A 365 14.71 32.14 53.64
C GLN A 365 14.37 32.49 52.18
N THR A 366 14.51 33.75 51.79
CA THR A 366 14.24 34.23 50.44
C THR A 366 15.22 33.63 49.44
N LEU A 367 16.50 33.53 49.80
CA LEU A 367 17.55 32.87 49.03
C LEU A 367 17.26 31.38 48.85
N ASN A 368 16.94 30.66 49.93
CA ASN A 368 16.57 29.24 49.86
C ASN A 368 15.35 29.00 48.96
N ASN A 369 14.33 29.87 49.04
CA ASN A 369 13.16 29.78 48.18
C ASN A 369 13.51 30.06 46.71
N ALA A 370 14.35 31.07 46.46
CA ALA A 370 14.82 31.39 45.12
C ALA A 370 15.60 30.23 44.49
N GLU A 371 16.49 29.58 45.24
CA GLU A 371 17.22 28.39 44.80
C GLU A 371 16.27 27.25 44.41
N GLN A 372 15.24 26.98 45.22
CA GLN A 372 14.25 25.95 44.93
C GLN A 372 13.45 26.24 43.65
N ILE A 373 12.99 27.48 43.48
CA ILE A 373 12.25 27.90 42.27
C ILE A 373 13.16 27.78 41.05
N ILE A 374 14.39 28.29 41.11
CA ILE A 374 15.36 28.21 40.00
C ILE A 374 15.64 26.74 39.64
N ALA A 375 15.85 25.87 40.63
CA ALA A 375 16.06 24.45 40.41
C ALA A 375 14.84 23.77 39.76
N SER A 376 13.62 24.16 40.16
CA SER A 376 12.37 23.69 39.56
C SER A 376 12.25 24.11 38.09
N VAL A 377 12.48 25.39 37.81
CA VAL A 377 12.48 25.95 36.45
C VAL A 377 13.50 25.23 35.57
N LEU A 378 14.75 25.08 36.02
CA LEU A 378 15.80 24.37 35.27
C LEU A 378 15.41 22.91 34.98
N ARG A 379 14.79 22.22 35.94
CA ARG A 379 14.31 20.85 35.74
C ARG A 379 13.20 20.77 34.69
N ARG A 380 12.26 21.72 34.71
CA ARG A 380 11.19 21.83 33.70
C ARG A 380 11.78 22.08 32.31
N PHE A 381 12.74 23.00 32.18
CA PHE A 381 13.43 23.26 30.92
C PHE A 381 14.22 22.06 30.40
N SER A 382 14.96 21.37 31.27
CA SER A 382 15.72 20.17 30.89
C SER A 382 14.80 19.06 30.37
N ARG A 383 13.63 18.86 31.02
CA ARG A 383 12.62 17.91 30.55
C ARG A 383 12.04 18.30 29.20
N ALA A 384 11.70 19.59 29.01
CA ALA A 384 11.19 20.09 27.74
C ALA A 384 12.24 19.94 26.61
N ALA A 385 13.50 20.25 26.88
CA ALA A 385 14.60 20.08 25.92
C ALA A 385 14.82 18.61 25.55
N SER A 386 14.76 17.69 26.52
CA SER A 386 14.82 16.25 26.25
C SER A 386 13.66 15.80 25.38
N GLY A 387 12.42 16.19 25.73
CA GLY A 387 11.24 15.87 24.93
C GLY A 387 11.31 16.42 23.49
N LEU A 388 11.89 17.61 23.32
CA LEU A 388 12.18 18.20 22.00
C LEU A 388 13.19 17.39 21.20
N SER A 389 14.28 16.95 21.83
CA SER A 389 15.27 16.10 21.18
C SER A 389 14.67 14.75 20.77
N ASP A 390 13.85 14.14 21.63
CA ASP A 390 13.21 12.86 21.35
C ASP A 390 12.21 12.98 20.19
N SER A 391 11.43 14.07 20.17
CA SER A 391 10.51 14.32 19.05
C SER A 391 11.24 14.64 17.75
N GLU A 392 12.38 15.34 17.79
CA GLU A 392 13.17 15.63 16.59
C GLU A 392 13.69 14.33 15.95
N GLU A 393 14.21 13.40 16.76
CA GLU A 393 14.69 12.11 16.26
C GLU A 393 13.55 11.27 15.66
N LEU A 394 12.38 11.25 16.31
CA LEU A 394 11.20 10.55 15.80
C LEU A 394 10.71 11.16 14.48
N LEU A 395 10.60 12.50 14.42
CA LEU A 395 10.22 13.22 13.20
C LEU A 395 11.20 12.95 12.06
N ARG A 396 12.51 12.93 12.34
CA ARG A 396 13.53 12.62 11.35
C ARG A 396 13.40 11.19 10.83
N THR A 397 13.12 10.25 11.71
CA THR A 397 12.92 8.83 11.36
C THR A 397 11.68 8.65 10.48
N GLU A 398 10.54 9.24 10.87
CA GLU A 398 9.32 9.16 10.06
C GLU A 398 9.46 9.89 8.73
N ASN A 399 10.13 11.05 8.69
CA ASN A 399 10.38 11.77 7.44
C ASN A 399 11.24 10.94 6.48
N ASN A 400 12.31 10.31 6.96
CA ASN A 400 13.11 9.39 6.14
C ASN A 400 12.27 8.22 5.62
N ALA A 401 11.44 7.61 6.46
CA ALA A 401 10.56 6.52 6.05
C ALA A 401 9.52 6.96 5.00
N ILE A 402 8.94 8.16 5.16
CA ILE A 402 8.03 8.76 4.18
C ILE A 402 8.75 8.95 2.83
N ASN A 403 9.99 9.43 2.83
CA ASN A 403 10.75 9.58 1.57
C ASN A 403 11.00 8.24 0.86
N TYR A 404 11.25 7.17 1.62
CA TYR A 404 11.36 5.82 1.05
C TYR A 404 10.03 5.35 0.45
N GLU A 405 8.92 5.48 1.18
CA GLU A 405 7.59 5.10 0.68
C GLU A 405 7.18 5.91 -0.57
N ILE A 406 7.47 7.21 -0.61
CA ILE A 406 7.23 8.05 -1.79
C ILE A 406 8.04 7.54 -2.99
N SER A 407 9.31 7.16 -2.77
CA SER A 407 10.16 6.62 -3.84
C SER A 407 9.58 5.33 -4.41
N ASP A 408 9.09 4.45 -3.55
CA ASP A 408 8.44 3.22 -3.97
C ASP A 408 7.10 3.47 -4.68
N VAL A 409 6.32 4.46 -4.25
CA VAL A 409 5.09 4.87 -4.96
C VAL A 409 5.40 5.28 -6.39
N PHE A 410 6.50 6.00 -6.64
CA PHE A 410 6.92 6.34 -8.00
C PHE A 410 7.25 5.12 -8.85
N VAL A 411 7.89 4.09 -8.26
CA VAL A 411 8.14 2.81 -8.95
C VAL A 411 6.83 2.10 -9.23
N ALA A 412 5.93 2.03 -8.23
CA ALA A 412 4.64 1.38 -8.38
C ALA A 412 3.81 2.02 -9.50
N LEU A 413 3.85 3.35 -9.67
CA LEU A 413 3.16 4.09 -10.74
C LEU A 413 3.64 3.75 -12.15
N GLN A 414 4.82 3.15 -12.34
CA GLN A 414 5.33 2.76 -13.66
C GLN A 414 4.50 1.67 -14.34
N PHE A 415 3.62 0.96 -13.60
CA PHE A 415 2.70 -0.02 -14.19
C PHE A 415 1.88 0.56 -15.34
N GLN A 416 1.61 1.86 -15.32
CA GLN A 416 0.85 2.54 -16.35
C GLN A 416 1.54 2.54 -17.71
N ASP A 417 2.86 2.76 -17.75
CA ASP A 417 3.62 2.70 -19.00
C ASP A 417 3.52 1.30 -19.61
N ARG A 418 3.67 0.29 -18.76
CA ARG A 418 3.54 -1.11 -19.14
C ARG A 418 2.14 -1.48 -19.63
N VAL A 419 1.08 -1.05 -18.94
CA VAL A 419 -0.31 -1.23 -19.40
C VAL A 419 -0.53 -0.53 -20.74
N SER A 420 0.00 0.69 -20.89
CA SER A 420 -0.13 1.47 -22.11
C SER A 420 0.54 0.78 -23.31
N GLN A 421 1.72 0.18 -23.11
CA GLN A 421 2.42 -0.58 -24.14
C GLN A 421 1.63 -1.83 -24.56
N ILE A 422 1.06 -2.58 -23.61
CA ILE A 422 0.23 -3.76 -23.91
C ILE A 422 -1.01 -3.33 -24.73
N LEU A 423 -1.72 -2.30 -24.30
CA LEU A 423 -2.95 -1.85 -24.96
C LEU A 423 -2.69 -1.23 -26.32
N ALA A 424 -1.61 -0.45 -26.46
CA ALA A 424 -1.20 0.13 -27.75
C ALA A 424 -0.92 -0.97 -28.77
N LEU A 425 -0.19 -2.02 -28.37
CA LEU A 425 0.09 -3.15 -29.25
C LEU A 425 -1.20 -3.86 -29.70
N VAL A 426 -2.09 -4.20 -28.78
CA VAL A 426 -3.37 -4.85 -29.12
C VAL A 426 -4.22 -3.94 -30.02
N CYS A 427 -4.23 -2.62 -29.78
CA CYS A 427 -4.90 -1.66 -30.66
C CYS A 427 -4.31 -1.64 -32.07
N ASP A 428 -2.98 -1.63 -32.18
CA ASP A 428 -2.29 -1.64 -33.47
C ASP A 428 -2.55 -2.94 -34.23
N ASP A 429 -2.58 -4.08 -33.54
CA ASP A 429 -2.85 -5.38 -34.16
C ASP A 429 -4.30 -5.51 -34.60
N LEU A 430 -5.26 -5.00 -33.83
CA LEU A 430 -6.66 -4.90 -34.24
C LEU A 430 -6.80 -4.01 -35.50
N ASN A 431 -6.06 -2.90 -35.57
CA ASN A 431 -6.09 -2.02 -36.74
C ASN A 431 -5.51 -2.65 -37.98
N LYS A 432 -4.37 -3.33 -37.84
CA LYS A 432 -3.77 -4.08 -38.93
C LYS A 432 -4.78 -5.10 -39.46
N LEU A 433 -5.47 -5.82 -38.58
CA LEU A 433 -6.44 -6.83 -38.99
C LEU A 433 -7.66 -6.20 -39.67
N GLU A 434 -8.21 -5.12 -39.10
CA GLU A 434 -9.32 -4.37 -39.69
C GLU A 434 -8.96 -3.82 -41.08
N GLN A 435 -7.77 -3.23 -41.25
CA GLN A 435 -7.30 -2.73 -42.54
C GLN A 435 -7.10 -3.85 -43.55
N HIS A 436 -6.55 -4.99 -43.13
CA HIS A 436 -6.35 -6.14 -44.00
C HIS A 436 -7.69 -6.75 -44.46
N LEU A 437 -8.66 -6.85 -43.55
CA LEU A 437 -10.02 -7.27 -43.87
C LEU A 437 -10.71 -6.31 -44.84
N ASN A 438 -10.58 -5.00 -44.63
CA ASN A 438 -11.11 -3.99 -45.54
C ASN A 438 -10.48 -4.05 -46.93
N ALA A 439 -9.16 -4.27 -47.02
CA ALA A 439 -8.46 -4.44 -48.29
C ALA A 439 -9.00 -5.67 -49.05
N LEU A 440 -9.12 -6.81 -48.38
CA LEU A 440 -9.67 -8.05 -48.96
C LEU A 440 -11.13 -7.93 -49.36
N ASN A 441 -11.91 -7.10 -48.67
CA ASN A 441 -13.32 -6.85 -48.98
C ASN A 441 -13.49 -5.85 -50.14
N ASN A 442 -12.54 -4.92 -50.32
CA ASN A 442 -12.53 -3.92 -51.38
C ASN A 442 -11.91 -4.42 -52.70
N GLU A 443 -11.06 -5.45 -52.65
CA GLU A 443 -10.60 -6.17 -53.85
C GLU A 443 -11.80 -6.91 -54.48
N GLN A 444 -12.45 -6.24 -55.45
CA GLN A 444 -13.44 -6.86 -56.32
C GLN A 444 -12.82 -8.06 -57.02
N SER A 445 -13.63 -9.10 -57.19
CA SER A 445 -13.34 -10.41 -57.77
C SER A 445 -12.75 -10.35 -59.19
N ASP A 446 -11.52 -9.87 -59.33
CA ASP A 446 -10.75 -9.99 -60.56
C ASP A 446 -9.93 -11.29 -60.48
N GLU A 447 -10.32 -12.25 -61.32
CA GLU A 447 -9.60 -13.47 -61.68
C GLU A 447 -9.00 -14.31 -60.53
N GLY A 448 -9.86 -15.02 -59.80
CA GLY A 448 -9.56 -16.40 -59.36
C GLY A 448 -8.47 -16.61 -58.30
N THR A 449 -7.84 -15.57 -57.75
CA THR A 449 -7.02 -15.70 -56.54
C THR A 449 -7.93 -15.85 -55.32
N PRO A 450 -7.85 -16.97 -54.57
CA PRO A 450 -8.64 -17.14 -53.36
C PRO A 450 -8.26 -16.05 -52.35
N ARG A 451 -9.27 -15.35 -51.81
CA ARG A 451 -9.12 -14.43 -50.68
C ARG A 451 -8.65 -15.25 -49.47
N SER A 452 -7.34 -15.38 -49.26
CA SER A 452 -6.76 -16.22 -48.22
C SER A 452 -5.83 -15.44 -47.30
N VAL A 453 -5.97 -15.63 -45.99
CA VAL A 453 -5.06 -15.05 -45.01
C VAL A 453 -4.02 -16.08 -44.57
N ASN A 454 -2.73 -15.69 -44.58
CA ASN A 454 -1.65 -16.52 -44.08
C ASN A 454 -1.55 -16.40 -42.55
N VAL A 455 -2.04 -17.41 -41.84
CA VAL A 455 -2.10 -17.44 -40.37
C VAL A 455 -0.71 -17.53 -39.73
N GLU A 456 0.24 -18.26 -40.33
CA GLU A 456 1.59 -18.44 -39.77
C GLU A 456 2.41 -17.16 -39.85
N GLN A 457 2.38 -16.51 -41.01
CA GLN A 457 3.06 -15.23 -41.22
C GLN A 457 2.53 -14.15 -40.26
N TRP A 458 1.20 -14.11 -40.03
CA TRP A 458 0.60 -13.16 -39.10
C TRP A 458 1.10 -13.35 -37.66
N LEU A 459 1.18 -14.60 -37.19
CA LEU A 459 1.67 -14.90 -35.84
C LEU A 459 3.16 -14.58 -35.69
N GLU A 460 3.98 -14.84 -36.70
CA GLU A 460 5.39 -14.43 -36.69
C GLU A 460 5.56 -12.91 -36.65
N GLU A 461 4.75 -12.16 -37.41
CA GLU A 461 4.76 -10.70 -37.39
C GLU A 461 4.31 -10.13 -36.02
N LEU A 462 3.32 -10.75 -35.37
CA LEU A 462 2.91 -10.42 -34.00
C LEU A 462 4.03 -10.72 -32.98
N ALA A 463 4.73 -11.84 -33.13
CA ALA A 463 5.83 -12.20 -32.25
C ALA A 463 6.99 -11.19 -32.29
N MET A 464 7.22 -10.59 -33.46
CA MET A 464 8.28 -9.59 -33.67
C MET A 464 7.99 -8.22 -33.06
N THR A 465 6.73 -7.91 -32.74
CA THR A 465 6.33 -6.61 -32.17
C THR A 465 6.29 -6.61 -30.64
N TYR A 466 6.48 -7.76 -29.98
CA TYR A 466 6.52 -7.84 -28.52
C TYR A 466 7.81 -7.27 -27.94
N THR A 467 7.66 -6.44 -26.91
CA THR A 467 8.77 -5.83 -26.19
C THR A 467 8.99 -6.45 -24.80
N MET A 468 8.05 -7.24 -24.31
CA MET A 468 8.05 -7.81 -22.96
C MET A 468 7.96 -9.35 -22.98
N GLU A 469 8.65 -10.00 -22.03
CA GLU A 469 8.71 -11.47 -21.92
C GLU A 469 7.34 -12.12 -21.66
N GLU A 470 6.47 -11.47 -20.88
CA GLU A 470 5.12 -12.01 -20.65
C GLU A 470 4.24 -11.97 -21.90
N GLN A 471 4.51 -11.03 -22.83
CA GLN A 471 3.78 -10.97 -24.10
C GLN A 471 4.16 -12.15 -25.01
N LEU A 472 5.45 -12.48 -25.06
CA LEU A 472 5.95 -13.65 -25.79
C LEU A 472 5.39 -14.95 -25.19
N THR A 473 5.34 -15.03 -23.86
CA THR A 473 4.76 -16.17 -23.13
C THR A 473 3.28 -16.35 -23.44
N ALA A 474 2.51 -15.25 -23.50
CA ALA A 474 1.10 -15.27 -23.86
C ALA A 474 0.87 -15.68 -25.32
N HIS A 475 1.79 -15.32 -26.24
CA HIS A 475 1.74 -15.70 -27.65
C HIS A 475 1.92 -17.22 -27.87
N ASP A 476 2.80 -17.84 -27.09
CA ASP A 476 3.10 -19.28 -27.22
C ASP A 476 2.04 -20.19 -26.56
N GLY A 477 0.98 -19.61 -25.99
CA GLY A 477 -0.12 -20.34 -25.35
C GLY A 477 0.23 -21.00 -24.02
N ALA A 478 1.43 -20.74 -23.49
CA ALA A 478 1.75 -21.06 -22.11
C ALA A 478 0.92 -20.14 -21.20
N LYS A 479 0.15 -20.72 -20.26
CA LYS A 479 -0.38 -19.92 -19.15
C LYS A 479 0.84 -19.30 -18.48
N ALA A 480 0.99 -17.98 -18.60
CA ALA A 480 2.01 -17.26 -17.87
C ALA A 480 1.81 -17.60 -16.38
N GLU A 481 2.70 -18.42 -15.82
CA GLU A 481 2.89 -18.41 -14.39
C GLU A 481 3.33 -16.98 -14.07
N ILE A 482 2.41 -16.18 -13.55
CA ILE A 482 2.67 -14.84 -13.07
C ILE A 482 3.66 -14.99 -11.91
N LYS A 483 4.95 -15.07 -12.24
CA LYS A 483 6.01 -14.93 -11.26
C LYS A 483 6.00 -13.46 -10.88
N THR A 484 5.78 -13.22 -9.60
CA THR A 484 5.95 -11.90 -8.96
C THR A 484 7.23 -11.27 -9.51
N PRO A 485 7.20 -10.01 -10.01
CA PRO A 485 8.31 -9.46 -10.74
C PRO A 485 9.56 -9.48 -9.86
N GLN A 486 10.57 -10.27 -10.23
CA GLN A 486 11.91 -9.95 -9.77
C GLN A 486 12.28 -8.64 -10.47
N THR A 487 12.54 -7.63 -9.64
CA THR A 487 13.10 -6.32 -9.99
C THR A 487 14.39 -6.44 -10.80
N ASN A 488 14.26 -6.77 -12.08
CA ASN A 488 15.30 -6.64 -13.09
C ASN A 488 14.68 -5.93 -14.29
N ILE A 489 14.37 -4.65 -14.10
CA ILE A 489 14.20 -3.73 -15.22
C ILE A 489 15.61 -3.24 -15.58
N THR A 490 16.05 -3.64 -16.77
CA THR A 490 17.27 -3.15 -17.41
C THR A 490 17.09 -1.67 -17.75
N PHE A 491 17.93 -0.82 -17.17
CA PHE A 491 18.03 0.59 -17.52
C PHE A 491 18.47 0.74 -18.98
N PHE A 492 17.76 1.56 -19.76
CA PHE A 492 18.28 2.26 -20.94
C PHE A 492 17.89 3.73 -20.89
#